data_AF-A0A0L8LK92-F1
#
_entry.id   AF-A0A0L8LK92-F1
#
_cell.length_a   1.000
_cell.length_b   1.000
_cell.length_c   1.000
_cell.angle_alpha   90.00
_cell.angle_beta   90.00
_cell.angle_gamma   90.00
#
_symmetry.space_group_name_H-M   'P 1'
#
loop_
_entity.id
_entity.type
_entity.pdbx_description
1 polymer ?
#
loop_
_entity_poly.entity_id
_entity_poly.type
_entity_poly.pdbx_seq_one_letter_code
_entity_poly.pdbx_strand_id
1 'polypeptide(L)'
;NTTFSGTPKKTDCDSAIDQNWGTGAPASGLPSNNFGVRWTVTRDFGSGGPFALPVATQDGIRVYLDDVRKVDLWKNVSSTVKKTVNITIPSGRHTLRIDHVNWTGTANVKFDYTPRTSATVDTVKPLAPTGTAVTYDQATGKA
;
A
#
# COMPACT_ATOMS: atom_id res chain seq x y z
N ASN A 1 21.73 2.04 1.31
CA ASN A 1 21.23 1.07 0.31
C ASN A 1 19.95 1.60 -0.33
N THR A 2 20.05 2.28 -1.47
CA THR A 2 18.91 2.83 -2.24
C THR A 2 18.53 1.94 -3.42
N THR A 3 19.21 0.80 -3.60
CA THR A 3 18.99 -0.18 -4.67
C THR A 3 18.29 -1.45 -4.19
N PHE A 4 18.04 -1.57 -2.87
CA PHE A 4 17.43 -2.75 -2.23
C PHE A 4 18.17 -4.07 -2.48
N SER A 5 19.51 -4.02 -2.55
CA SER A 5 20.34 -5.21 -2.70
C SER A 5 20.85 -5.75 -1.36
N GLY A 6 21.19 -7.04 -1.32
CA GLY A 6 21.71 -7.69 -0.12
C GLY A 6 20.65 -7.94 0.98
N THR A 7 21.11 -8.32 2.17
CA THR A 7 20.23 -8.68 3.29
C THR A 7 19.72 -7.42 4.01
N PRO A 8 18.41 -7.33 4.33
CA PRO A 8 17.88 -6.26 5.17
C PRO A 8 18.62 -6.18 6.52
N LYS A 9 18.98 -4.96 6.93
CA LYS A 9 19.63 -4.72 8.23
C LYS A 9 18.66 -4.79 9.41
N LYS A 10 17.38 -4.54 9.16
CA LYS A 10 16.27 -4.63 10.11
C LYS A 10 15.02 -5.03 9.35
N THR A 11 14.17 -5.82 10.00
CA THR A 11 12.83 -6.17 9.55
C THR A 11 11.89 -5.92 10.71
N ASP A 12 10.72 -5.37 10.41
CA ASP A 12 9.68 -5.07 11.38
C ASP A 12 8.30 -5.09 10.71
N CYS A 13 7.24 -5.01 11.52
CA CYS A 13 5.87 -4.92 11.05
C CYS A 13 5.26 -3.57 11.43
N ASP A 14 4.99 -2.74 10.43
CA ASP A 14 4.27 -1.48 10.62
C ASP A 14 2.76 -1.67 10.42
N SER A 15 1.95 -1.04 11.27
CA SER A 15 0.49 -1.00 11.12
C SER A 15 0.04 -0.03 10.03
N ALA A 16 0.86 0.97 9.73
CA ALA A 16 0.64 1.97 8.68
C ALA A 16 1.97 2.50 8.13
N ILE A 17 1.96 2.96 6.88
CA ILE A 17 3.08 3.70 6.29
C ILE A 17 2.79 5.19 6.47
N ASP A 18 3.21 5.74 7.61
CA ASP A 18 3.12 7.17 7.95
C ASP A 18 4.35 7.58 8.79
N GLN A 19 5.50 7.63 8.12
CA GLN A 19 6.80 7.78 8.77
C GLN A 19 7.35 9.20 8.55
N ASN A 20 7.87 9.78 9.64
CA ASN A 20 8.63 11.03 9.59
C ASN A 20 9.89 10.89 10.44
N TRP A 21 11.01 10.64 9.78
CA TRP A 21 12.31 10.49 10.45
C TRP A 21 13.05 11.81 10.59
N GLY A 22 12.54 12.91 10.01
CA GLY A 22 13.28 14.17 9.98
C GLY A 22 14.66 13.96 9.33
N THR A 23 15.71 14.41 10.00
CA THR A 23 17.12 14.18 9.60
C THR A 23 17.72 12.92 10.24
N GLY A 24 16.89 12.08 10.87
CA GLY A 24 17.27 10.85 11.55
C GLY A 24 17.30 9.63 10.64
N ALA A 25 17.43 8.46 11.26
CA ALA A 25 17.46 7.15 10.60
C ALA A 25 16.19 6.35 10.91
N PRO A 26 15.80 5.39 10.03
CA PRO A 26 14.59 4.60 10.23
C PRO A 26 14.68 3.59 11.38
N ALA A 27 15.89 3.24 11.80
CA ALA A 27 16.13 2.42 12.99
C ALA A 27 17.53 2.71 13.54
N SER A 28 17.77 2.36 14.81
CA SER A 28 19.11 2.42 15.41
C SER A 28 20.11 1.57 14.61
N GLY A 29 21.32 2.10 14.43
CA GLY A 29 22.39 1.44 13.66
C GLY A 29 22.28 1.59 12.14
N LEU A 30 21.30 2.34 11.63
CA LEU A 30 21.19 2.70 10.21
C LEU A 30 21.70 4.13 9.95
N PRO A 31 22.17 4.41 8.72
CA PRO A 31 22.53 5.78 8.35
C PRO A 31 21.27 6.64 8.20
N SER A 32 21.41 7.94 8.49
CA SER A 32 20.34 8.93 8.29
C SER A 32 20.13 9.34 6.84
N ASN A 33 21.11 9.07 5.97
CA ASN A 33 21.06 9.33 4.54
C ASN A 33 21.32 8.04 3.75
N ASN A 34 20.96 8.05 2.47
CA ASN A 34 21.23 6.95 1.54
C ASN A 34 20.67 5.60 2.02
N PHE A 35 19.46 5.58 2.58
CA PHE A 35 18.77 4.37 3.01
C PHE A 35 17.53 4.09 2.15
N GLY A 36 17.04 2.86 2.24
CA GLY A 36 15.80 2.43 1.61
C GLY A 36 14.99 1.58 2.55
N VAL A 37 13.66 1.69 2.46
CA VAL A 37 12.69 0.89 3.21
C VAL A 37 11.72 0.27 2.23
N ARG A 38 11.44 -1.02 2.40
CA ARG A 38 10.50 -1.78 1.56
C ARG A 38 9.42 -2.37 2.45
N TRP A 39 8.17 -2.06 2.13
CA TRP A 39 7.00 -2.72 2.69
C TRP A 39 6.37 -3.64 1.66
N THR A 40 5.82 -4.74 2.14
CA THR A 40 5.06 -5.69 1.33
C THR A 40 3.82 -6.11 2.10
N VAL A 41 2.67 -6.11 1.44
CA VAL A 41 1.43 -6.65 2.00
C VAL A 41 0.67 -7.42 0.92
N THR A 42 0.22 -8.62 1.26
CA THR A 42 -0.68 -9.40 0.43
C THR A 42 -2.08 -9.34 1.03
N ARG A 43 -3.07 -8.98 0.22
CA ARG A 43 -4.47 -8.85 0.62
C ARG A 43 -5.38 -9.50 -0.41
N ASP A 44 -6.51 -10.00 0.07
CA ASP A 44 -7.62 -10.36 -0.79
C ASP A 44 -8.52 -9.12 -0.98
N PHE A 45 -8.64 -8.66 -2.22
CA PHE A 45 -9.46 -7.51 -2.60
C PHE A 45 -10.90 -7.91 -2.95
N GLY A 46 -11.28 -9.17 -2.70
CA GLY A 46 -12.64 -9.65 -2.90
C GLY A 46 -13.07 -9.56 -4.36
N SER A 47 -14.11 -8.79 -4.65
CA SER A 47 -14.55 -8.51 -6.03
C SER A 47 -13.58 -7.63 -6.83
N GLY A 48 -12.52 -7.10 -6.19
CA GLY A 48 -11.64 -6.10 -6.77
C GLY A 48 -12.31 -4.73 -6.77
N GLY A 49 -11.83 -3.84 -7.63
CA GLY A 49 -12.48 -2.55 -7.87
C GLY A 49 -11.53 -1.37 -7.97
N PRO A 50 -12.08 -0.15 -8.06
CA PRO A 50 -11.29 1.06 -8.16
C PRO A 50 -10.70 1.46 -6.81
N PHE A 51 -9.40 1.65 -6.76
CA PHE A 51 -8.65 2.14 -5.59
C PHE A 51 -7.88 3.41 -5.94
N ALA A 52 -7.65 4.25 -4.93
CA ALA A 52 -6.72 5.36 -4.98
C ALA A 52 -5.47 5.01 -4.18
N LEU A 53 -4.30 5.34 -4.73
CA LEU A 53 -2.99 5.18 -4.09
C LEU A 53 -2.41 6.57 -3.80
N PRO A 54 -2.85 7.27 -2.74
CA PRO A 54 -2.21 8.51 -2.29
C PRO A 54 -0.82 8.21 -1.73
N VAL A 55 0.16 8.98 -2.20
CA VAL A 55 1.53 8.97 -1.70
C VAL A 55 1.96 10.37 -1.31
N ALA A 56 2.74 10.47 -0.24
CA ALA A 56 3.56 11.62 0.08
C ALA A 56 4.97 11.12 0.39
N THR A 57 6.00 11.70 -0.20
CA THR A 57 7.38 11.32 0.08
C THR A 57 8.29 12.52 -0.07
N GLN A 58 9.32 12.62 0.76
CA GLN A 58 10.53 13.30 0.36
C GLN A 58 11.45 12.27 -0.31
N ASP A 59 12.16 12.65 -1.36
CA ASP A 59 12.91 11.75 -2.23
C ASP A 59 12.06 10.71 -2.99
N GLY A 60 12.37 9.42 -2.87
CA GLY A 60 11.88 8.38 -3.77
C GLY A 60 10.75 7.55 -3.16
N ILE A 61 9.68 7.31 -3.92
CA ILE A 61 8.71 6.25 -3.67
C ILE A 61 8.30 5.55 -4.98
N ARG A 62 8.23 4.22 -4.94
CA ARG A 62 7.61 3.38 -5.96
C ARG A 62 6.58 2.46 -5.33
N VAL A 63 5.45 2.31 -6.00
CA VAL A 63 4.38 1.39 -5.56
C VAL A 63 4.12 0.41 -6.69
N TYR A 64 4.05 -0.88 -6.35
CA TYR A 64 3.81 -1.99 -7.25
C TYR A 64 2.55 -2.74 -6.82
N LEU A 65 1.78 -3.20 -7.79
CA LEU A 65 0.72 -4.20 -7.64
C LEU A 65 1.13 -5.41 -8.47
N ASP A 66 1.35 -6.55 -7.82
CA ASP A 66 1.83 -7.80 -8.44
C ASP A 66 3.04 -7.56 -9.35
N ASP A 67 4.07 -6.93 -8.78
CA ASP A 67 5.31 -6.54 -9.45
C ASP A 67 5.17 -5.54 -10.61
N VAL A 68 3.95 -5.12 -10.96
CA VAL A 68 3.71 -4.05 -11.93
C VAL A 68 3.73 -2.70 -11.23
N ARG A 69 4.67 -1.83 -11.62
CA ARG A 69 4.81 -0.48 -11.07
C ARG A 69 3.61 0.40 -11.43
N LYS A 70 2.93 0.96 -10.42
CA LYS A 70 1.78 1.86 -10.53
C LYS A 70 2.12 3.31 -10.17
N VAL A 71 2.99 3.52 -9.18
CA VAL A 71 3.53 4.83 -8.80
C VAL A 71 5.03 4.82 -9.01
N ASP A 72 5.55 5.89 -9.63
CA ASP A 72 6.98 6.11 -9.84
C ASP A 72 7.32 7.58 -9.60
N LEU A 73 7.78 7.88 -8.38
CA LEU A 73 8.39 9.15 -8.02
C LEU A 73 9.81 8.81 -7.54
N TRP A 74 10.80 8.83 -8.44
CA TRP A 74 12.14 8.33 -8.12
C TRP A 74 13.21 9.40 -8.33
N LYS A 75 13.17 10.43 -7.50
CA LYS A 75 14.03 11.61 -7.64
C LYS A 75 14.44 12.15 -6.27
N ASN A 76 15.67 12.63 -6.16
CA ASN A 76 16.12 13.41 -5.00
C ASN A 76 15.46 14.80 -5.01
N VAL A 77 14.75 15.15 -3.94
CA VAL A 77 13.98 16.39 -3.80
C VAL A 77 14.13 16.99 -2.40
N SER A 78 14.10 18.33 -2.31
CA SER A 78 14.25 19.06 -1.05
C SER A 78 12.93 19.33 -0.31
N SER A 79 11.80 18.89 -0.85
CA SER A 79 10.47 19.03 -0.22
C SER A 79 9.58 17.82 -0.51
N THR A 80 8.57 17.61 0.34
CA THR A 80 7.61 16.50 0.19
C THR A 80 6.80 16.66 -1.09
N VAL A 81 6.88 15.65 -1.96
CA VAL A 81 6.07 15.52 -3.18
C VAL A 81 4.87 14.63 -2.87
N LYS A 82 3.71 15.00 -3.41
CA LYS A 82 2.46 14.25 -3.26
C LYS A 82 1.92 13.83 -4.63
N LYS A 83 1.36 12.63 -4.70
CA LYS A 83 0.67 12.13 -5.91
C LYS A 83 -0.41 11.15 -5.50
N THR A 84 -1.53 11.14 -6.21
CA THR A 84 -2.54 10.08 -6.08
C THR A 84 -2.69 9.41 -7.44
N VAL A 85 -2.56 8.09 -7.47
CA VAL A 85 -2.82 7.29 -8.68
C VAL A 85 -4.06 6.45 -8.46
N ASN A 86 -5.04 6.60 -9.34
CA ASN A 86 -6.21 5.73 -9.33
C ASN A 86 -5.91 4.48 -10.17
N ILE A 87 -6.21 3.32 -9.63
CA ILE A 87 -6.04 2.02 -10.29
C ILE A 87 -7.31 1.18 -10.16
N THR A 88 -7.45 0.18 -11.01
CA THR A 88 -8.38 -0.92 -10.78
C THR A 88 -7.58 -2.13 -10.33
N ILE A 89 -7.89 -2.64 -9.14
CA ILE A 89 -7.31 -3.89 -8.63
C ILE A 89 -8.25 -5.02 -9.09
N PRO A 90 -7.74 -6.10 -9.71
CA PRO A 90 -8.56 -7.25 -10.05
C PRO A 90 -9.17 -7.93 -8.82
N SER A 91 -10.11 -8.84 -9.06
CA SER A 91 -10.70 -9.65 -7.99
C SER A 91 -9.67 -10.63 -7.41
N GLY A 92 -9.73 -10.84 -6.10
CA GLY A 92 -8.93 -11.84 -5.41
C GLY A 92 -7.65 -11.30 -4.78
N ARG A 93 -6.67 -12.19 -4.64
CA ARG A 93 -5.46 -11.95 -3.84
C ARG A 93 -4.36 -11.27 -4.65
N HIS A 94 -3.90 -10.13 -4.15
CA HIS A 94 -2.85 -9.32 -4.79
C HIS A 94 -1.83 -8.84 -3.77
N THR A 95 -0.62 -8.57 -4.24
CA THR A 95 0.48 -8.04 -3.40
C THR A 95 0.78 -6.59 -3.77
N LEU A 96 0.76 -5.74 -2.75
CA LEU A 96 1.31 -4.39 -2.83
C LEU A 96 2.75 -4.40 -2.30
N ARG A 97 3.68 -3.83 -3.08
CA ARG A 97 5.04 -3.53 -2.64
C ARG A 97 5.27 -2.02 -2.71
N ILE A 98 5.78 -1.45 -1.63
CA ILE A 98 6.09 -0.03 -1.52
C ILE A 98 7.58 0.09 -1.23
N ASP A 99 8.30 0.74 -2.12
CA ASP A 99 9.73 1.00 -2.00
C ASP A 99 9.92 2.50 -1.77
N HIS A 100 10.53 2.89 -0.65
CA HIS A 100 10.92 4.26 -0.35
C HIS A 100 12.45 4.38 -0.24
N VAL A 101 13.00 5.50 -0.67
CA VAL A 101 14.41 5.85 -0.45
C VAL A 101 14.54 7.29 -0.01
N ASN A 102 15.51 7.51 0.88
CA ASN A 102 16.09 8.81 1.14
C ASN A 102 17.55 8.80 0.65
N TRP A 103 17.89 9.76 -0.19
CA TRP A 103 19.28 10.01 -0.60
C TRP A 103 19.94 10.95 0.39
N THR A 104 19.31 12.10 0.67
CA THR A 104 19.91 13.15 1.50
C THR A 104 18.86 13.97 2.24
N GLY A 105 19.20 14.45 3.44
CA GLY A 105 18.42 15.46 4.16
C GLY A 105 17.23 14.86 4.90
N THR A 106 16.08 15.53 4.83
CA THR A 106 14.88 15.11 5.55
C THR A 106 14.22 13.91 4.87
N ALA A 107 13.79 12.94 5.67
CA ALA A 107 13.07 11.75 5.21
C ALA A 107 11.67 11.67 5.83
N ASN A 108 10.66 11.63 4.96
CA ASN A 108 9.28 11.32 5.32
C ASN A 108 8.62 10.53 4.20
N VAL A 109 7.70 9.65 4.56
CA VAL A 109 6.90 8.87 3.62
C VAL A 109 5.54 8.53 4.21
N LYS A 110 4.49 8.71 3.41
CA LYS A 110 3.14 8.29 3.71
C LYS A 110 2.55 7.60 2.50
N PHE A 111 1.91 6.46 2.73
CA PHE A 111 1.22 5.69 1.71
C PHE A 111 -0.08 5.12 2.26
N ASP A 112 -1.13 5.13 1.44
CA ASP A 112 -2.37 4.42 1.71
C ASP A 112 -2.92 3.80 0.41
N TYR A 113 -3.86 2.88 0.52
CA TYR A 113 -4.68 2.37 -0.58
C TYR A 113 -6.14 2.40 -0.17
N THR A 114 -6.92 3.30 -0.77
CA THR A 114 -8.31 3.54 -0.37
C THR A 114 -9.30 3.16 -1.47
N PRO A 115 -10.39 2.43 -1.15
CA PRO A 115 -11.41 2.13 -2.14
C PRO A 115 -12.11 3.41 -2.59
N ARG A 116 -12.46 3.49 -3.88
CA ARG A 116 -13.16 4.65 -4.46
C ARG A 116 -14.64 4.33 -4.64
N THR A 117 -15.43 4.55 -3.60
CA THR A 117 -16.81 4.03 -3.46
C THR A 117 -17.93 4.87 -4.09
N SER A 118 -17.60 5.94 -4.83
CA SER A 118 -18.62 6.73 -5.55
C SER A 118 -19.33 5.84 -6.57
N ALA A 119 -20.66 5.89 -6.64
CA ALA A 119 -21.47 5.08 -7.56
C ALA A 119 -21.11 5.26 -9.05
N THR A 120 -20.54 6.42 -9.42
CA THR A 120 -20.07 6.71 -10.78
C THR A 120 -18.70 6.12 -11.10
N VAL A 121 -17.97 5.64 -10.08
CA VAL A 121 -16.59 5.12 -10.20
C VAL A 121 -16.58 3.64 -9.92
N ASP A 122 -17.22 3.21 -8.84
CA ASP A 122 -17.34 1.80 -8.48
C ASP A 122 -18.61 1.21 -9.07
N THR A 123 -18.43 0.51 -10.18
CA THR A 123 -19.48 -0.27 -10.86
C THR A 123 -19.27 -1.78 -10.67
N VAL A 124 -18.36 -2.18 -9.76
CA VAL A 124 -18.02 -3.59 -9.55
C VAL A 124 -19.10 -4.25 -8.71
N LYS A 125 -19.65 -5.34 -9.24
CA LYS A 125 -20.62 -6.15 -8.50
C LYS A 125 -19.93 -6.78 -7.27
N PRO A 126 -20.50 -6.67 -6.07
CA PRO A 126 -20.00 -7.38 -4.90
C PRO A 126 -19.95 -8.89 -5.13
N LEU A 127 -19.06 -9.58 -4.41
CA LEU A 127 -19.07 -11.04 -4.39
C LEU A 127 -20.45 -11.55 -3.96
N ALA A 128 -20.90 -12.65 -4.56
CA ALA A 128 -22.11 -13.31 -4.13
C ALA A 128 -21.98 -13.69 -2.64
N PRO A 129 -23.02 -13.47 -1.81
CA PRO A 129 -23.00 -13.93 -0.42
C PRO A 129 -22.68 -15.41 -0.37
N THR A 130 -21.68 -15.79 0.43
CA THR A 130 -21.22 -17.19 0.51
C THR A 130 -22.11 -18.08 1.40
N GLY A 131 -23.27 -17.56 1.82
CA GLY A 131 -24.25 -18.32 2.59
C GLY A 131 -25.66 -17.77 2.42
N THR A 132 -26.57 -18.62 1.95
CA THR A 132 -27.97 -18.53 2.34
C THR A 132 -28.11 -19.36 3.62
N ALA A 133 -27.95 -18.74 4.79
CA ALA A 133 -28.38 -19.38 6.02
C ALA A 133 -29.89 -19.13 6.17
N VAL A 134 -30.70 -19.86 5.40
CA VAL A 134 -32.07 -20.13 5.83
C VAL A 134 -32.01 -21.37 6.70
N THR A 135 -31.98 -21.19 8.03
CA THR A 135 -32.38 -22.27 8.94
C THR A 135 -33.86 -22.49 8.75
N TYR A 136 -34.21 -23.43 7.88
CA TYR A 136 -35.59 -23.92 7.79
C TYR A 136 -35.80 -24.90 8.95
N ASP A 137 -36.66 -24.52 9.89
CA ASP A 137 -37.19 -25.47 10.86
C ASP A 137 -38.19 -26.40 10.13
N GLN A 138 -37.73 -27.61 9.82
CA GLN A 138 -38.56 -28.63 9.17
C GLN A 138 -39.77 -29.05 10.01
N ALA A 139 -39.83 -28.72 11.31
CA ALA A 139 -40.95 -29.04 12.18
C ALA A 139 -42.07 -27.99 12.17
N THR A 140 -41.76 -26.71 11.92
CA THR A 140 -42.74 -25.62 12.02
C THR A 140 -43.03 -24.89 10.70
N GLY A 141 -42.22 -25.11 9.66
CA GLY A 141 -42.47 -24.58 8.31
C GLY A 141 -42.46 -23.05 8.22
N LYS A 142 -41.85 -22.37 9.18
CA LYS A 142 -41.68 -20.91 9.19
C LYS A 142 -40.23 -20.52 8.94
N ALA A 143 -40.07 -19.43 8.19
CA ALA A 143 -38.79 -18.74 8.04
C ALA A 143 -38.48 -17.88 9.27
#